data_AF-A0A7X7DRQ6-F1
#
_entry.id   AF-A0A7X7DRQ6-F1
#
_cell.length_a   1.000
_cell.length_b   1.000
_cell.length_c   1.000
_cell.angle_alpha   90.00
_cell.angle_beta   90.00
_cell.angle_gamma   90.00
#
_symmetry.space_group_name_H-M   'P 1'
#
loop_
_entity.id
_entity.type
_entity.pdbx_description
1 polymer ?
#
loop_
_entity_poly.entity_id
_entity_poly.type
_entity_poly.pdbx_seq_one_letter_code
_entity_poly.pdbx_strand_id
1 'polypeptide(L)'
;MPKLELTMDLLEEALLGGSVLGGGEGASIEEAMMLGELALKINSPALLDIQDIDPNGIVVTCAGVTCPHRMKAPFVSPRAHVRSIELLLESGLPRPAALIASECGSGGIVNGWLQAAILGLPLVDAPCNGRAHPTPEMGSMGLHLAPEYQAVQAFAGGDPTQGTYIEGVLRGNVTTVSAMVRQDACIVGGLLAVARNPVKAGYLQENAAPGAIKLAIGLG
;
A
#
# COMPACT_ATOMS: atom_id res chain seq x y z
N MET A 1 6.38 -10.78 -19.61
CA MET A 1 5.10 -11.24 -20.23
C MET A 1 4.20 -10.00 -20.41
N PRO A 2 2.91 -10.02 -20.83
CA PRO A 2 2.25 -8.75 -21.14
C PRO A 2 1.99 -7.97 -19.85
N LYS A 3 2.71 -6.85 -19.73
CA LYS A 3 2.39 -5.70 -18.90
C LYS A 3 0.88 -5.41 -19.02
N LEU A 4 0.12 -5.57 -17.93
CA LEU A 4 -1.30 -5.23 -17.92
C LEU A 4 -1.42 -3.73 -17.64
N GLU A 5 -1.88 -2.96 -18.62
CA GLU A 5 -2.18 -1.55 -18.42
C GLU A 5 -3.51 -1.42 -17.69
N LEU A 6 -3.51 -0.69 -16.57
CA LEU A 6 -4.71 -0.52 -15.76
C LEU A 6 -5.68 0.47 -16.43
N THR A 7 -6.97 0.15 -16.39
CA THR A 7 -8.07 0.91 -16.99
C THR A 7 -9.16 1.18 -15.94
N MET A 8 -10.16 1.97 -16.31
CA MET A 8 -11.32 2.22 -15.44
C MET A 8 -12.10 0.93 -15.15
N ASP A 9 -12.32 0.09 -16.17
CA ASP A 9 -13.01 -1.19 -16.00
C ASP A 9 -12.24 -2.10 -15.02
N LEU A 10 -10.91 -2.19 -15.18
CA LEU A 10 -10.05 -2.97 -14.28
C LEU A 10 -10.01 -2.41 -12.85
N LEU A 11 -10.21 -1.10 -12.68
CA LEU A 11 -10.34 -0.49 -11.36
C LEU A 11 -11.64 -0.94 -10.69
N GLU A 12 -12.77 -0.87 -11.39
CA GLU A 12 -14.07 -1.33 -10.89
C GLU A 12 -14.03 -2.81 -10.52
N GLU A 13 -13.51 -3.65 -11.42
CA GLU A 13 -13.33 -5.09 -11.21
C GLU A 13 -12.41 -5.38 -10.00
N ALA A 14 -11.28 -4.69 -9.87
CA ALA A 14 -10.38 -4.84 -8.73
C ALA A 14 -11.07 -4.49 -7.40
N LEU A 15 -11.86 -3.41 -7.36
CA LEU A 15 -12.58 -3.00 -6.13
C LEU A 15 -13.67 -4.02 -5.74
N LEU A 16 -14.41 -4.53 -6.72
CA LEU A 16 -15.43 -5.56 -6.49
C LEU A 16 -14.81 -6.87 -6.00
N GLY A 17 -13.83 -7.41 -6.71
CA GLY A 17 -13.16 -8.63 -6.29
C GLY A 17 -12.34 -8.47 -5.02
N GLY A 18 -11.74 -7.30 -4.80
CA GLY A 18 -11.07 -6.94 -3.55
C GLY A 18 -12.04 -6.96 -2.37
N SER A 19 -13.31 -6.57 -2.57
CA SER A 19 -14.36 -6.66 -1.55
C SER A 19 -14.75 -8.10 -1.24
N VAL A 20 -14.74 -8.98 -2.24
CA VAL A 20 -14.95 -10.43 -2.06
C VAL A 20 -13.80 -11.06 -1.26
N LEU A 21 -12.56 -10.82 -1.68
CA LEU A 21 -11.37 -11.36 -1.02
C LEU A 21 -11.13 -10.78 0.38
N GLY A 22 -11.53 -9.52 0.58
CA GLY A 22 -11.46 -8.81 1.86
C GLY A 22 -12.41 -9.37 2.93
N GLY A 23 -13.44 -10.13 2.55
CA GLY A 23 -14.38 -10.71 3.51
C GLY A 23 -15.16 -9.67 4.32
N GLY A 24 -15.41 -8.50 3.73
CA GLY A 24 -16.06 -7.36 4.40
C GLY A 24 -15.11 -6.44 5.17
N GLU A 25 -13.81 -6.75 5.22
CA GLU A 25 -12.76 -5.86 5.71
C GLU A 25 -12.02 -5.18 4.54
N GLY A 26 -11.45 -4.00 4.81
CA GLY A 26 -10.72 -3.21 3.82
C GLY A 26 -10.99 -1.71 3.97
N ALA A 27 -10.25 -0.89 3.21
CA ALA A 27 -10.47 0.56 3.15
C ALA A 27 -11.77 0.91 2.40
N SER A 28 -12.21 2.17 2.49
CA SER A 28 -13.41 2.69 1.79
C SER A 28 -13.31 2.49 0.28
N ILE A 29 -14.38 1.99 -0.33
CA ILE A 29 -14.48 1.83 -1.79
C ILE A 29 -14.55 3.20 -2.46
N GLU A 30 -15.24 4.17 -1.86
CA GLU A 30 -15.37 5.52 -2.41
C GLU A 30 -14.01 6.23 -2.47
N GLU A 31 -13.23 6.13 -1.38
CA GLU A 31 -11.87 6.67 -1.34
C GLU A 31 -10.96 5.97 -2.36
N ALA A 32 -11.06 4.64 -2.43
CA ALA A 32 -10.27 3.83 -3.35
C ALA A 32 -10.60 4.12 -4.82
N MET A 33 -11.88 4.29 -5.16
CA MET A 33 -12.33 4.71 -6.48
C MET A 33 -11.74 6.07 -6.84
N MET A 34 -11.82 7.05 -5.92
CA MET A 34 -11.26 8.38 -6.14
C MET A 34 -9.73 8.33 -6.39
N LEU A 35 -8.98 7.55 -5.59
CA LEU A 35 -7.54 7.40 -5.75
C LEU A 35 -7.16 6.68 -7.05
N GLY A 36 -7.91 5.62 -7.40
CA GLY A 36 -7.73 4.89 -8.65
C GLY A 36 -8.01 5.74 -9.88
N GLU A 37 -9.14 6.45 -9.90
CA GLU A 37 -9.48 7.39 -10.98
C GLU A 37 -8.42 8.47 -11.15
N LEU A 38 -7.93 9.03 -10.04
CA LEU A 38 -6.90 10.05 -10.08
C LEU A 38 -5.59 9.48 -10.65
N ALA A 39 -5.22 8.24 -10.28
CA ALA A 39 -4.07 7.56 -10.85
C ALA A 39 -4.19 7.42 -12.37
N LEU A 40 -5.33 6.89 -12.85
CA LEU A 40 -5.59 6.69 -14.28
C LEU A 40 -5.62 8.00 -15.07
N LYS A 41 -6.13 9.09 -14.50
CA LYS A 41 -6.13 10.43 -15.13
C LYS A 41 -4.72 11.03 -15.24
N ILE A 42 -3.84 10.76 -14.28
CA ILE A 42 -2.46 11.25 -14.28
C ILE A 42 -1.62 10.45 -15.26
N ASN A 43 -1.58 9.13 -15.08
CA ASN A 43 -0.85 8.19 -15.89
C ASN A 43 -1.30 6.77 -15.53
N SER A 44 -1.75 5.96 -16.50
CA SER A 44 -2.17 4.59 -16.26
C SER A 44 -0.99 3.72 -15.80
N PRO A 45 -0.92 3.33 -14.50
CA PRO A 45 0.15 2.47 -14.04
C PRO A 45 -0.01 1.09 -14.67
N ALA A 46 1.11 0.39 -14.78
CA ALA A 46 1.07 -0.98 -15.25
C ALA A 46 1.20 -1.96 -14.10
N LEU A 47 0.43 -3.04 -14.18
CA LEU A 47 0.52 -4.19 -13.32
C LEU A 47 1.43 -5.24 -13.96
N LEU A 48 2.55 -5.52 -13.31
CA LEU A 48 3.55 -6.50 -13.73
C LEU A 48 3.42 -7.78 -12.91
N ASP A 49 3.83 -8.89 -13.49
CA ASP A 49 4.08 -10.11 -12.74
C ASP A 49 5.38 -9.98 -11.95
N ILE A 50 5.45 -10.58 -10.75
CA ILE A 50 6.67 -10.53 -9.93
C ILE A 50 7.89 -11.17 -10.62
N GLN A 51 7.67 -12.06 -11.59
CA GLN A 51 8.75 -12.66 -12.38
C GLN A 51 9.37 -11.67 -13.40
N ASP A 52 8.67 -10.58 -13.73
CA ASP A 52 9.16 -9.55 -14.66
C ASP A 52 10.00 -8.46 -13.95
N ILE A 53 10.21 -8.56 -12.62
CA ILE A 53 11.05 -7.65 -11.83
C ILE A 53 12.40 -8.30 -11.53
N ASP A 54 13.49 -7.55 -11.63
CA ASP A 54 14.82 -7.99 -11.18
C ASP A 54 14.72 -8.47 -9.71
N PRO A 55 15.08 -9.73 -9.40
CA PRO A 55 15.05 -10.27 -8.04
C PRO A 55 15.79 -9.43 -6.99
N ASN A 56 16.77 -8.60 -7.37
CA ASN A 56 17.47 -7.69 -6.47
C ASN A 56 16.84 -6.28 -6.40
N GLY A 57 15.88 -5.97 -7.26
CA GLY A 57 15.14 -4.71 -7.26
C GLY A 57 14.38 -4.53 -5.96
N ILE A 58 14.42 -3.30 -5.42
CA ILE A 58 13.70 -2.95 -4.20
C ILE A 58 12.23 -2.68 -4.53
N VAL A 59 11.33 -3.36 -3.83
CA VAL A 59 9.89 -3.18 -3.92
C VAL A 59 9.39 -2.62 -2.59
N VAL A 60 8.46 -1.68 -2.65
CA VAL A 60 7.89 -1.01 -1.47
C VAL A 60 6.39 -1.32 -1.37
N THR A 61 5.95 -1.62 -0.15
CA THR A 61 4.54 -1.84 0.15
C THR A 61 3.83 -0.52 0.45
N CYS A 62 2.71 -0.28 -0.23
CA CYS A 62 1.80 0.82 0.02
C CYS A 62 0.60 0.32 0.83
N ALA A 63 0.19 1.09 1.84
CA ALA A 63 -0.93 0.76 2.72
C ALA A 63 -1.65 2.02 3.23
N GLY A 64 -2.93 1.87 3.58
CA GLY A 64 -3.61 2.77 4.51
C GLY A 64 -3.58 2.16 5.91
N VAL A 65 -3.22 2.94 6.92
CA VAL A 65 -3.27 2.51 8.33
C VAL A 65 -4.36 3.29 9.05
N THR A 66 -5.36 2.56 9.54
CA THR A 66 -6.50 3.13 10.22
C THR A 66 -6.49 2.90 11.73
N CYS A 67 -7.24 3.73 12.46
CA CYS A 67 -7.55 3.54 13.87
C CYS A 67 -9.07 3.35 14.05
N PRO A 68 -9.56 2.11 14.23
CA PRO A 68 -10.99 1.78 14.20
C PRO A 68 -11.85 2.57 15.21
N HIS A 69 -11.30 2.86 16.40
CA HIS A 69 -12.04 3.51 17.49
C HIS A 69 -12.12 5.04 17.39
N ARG A 70 -11.55 5.66 16.33
CA ARG A 70 -11.46 7.13 16.14
C ARG A 70 -11.94 7.62 14.77
N MET A 71 -12.72 6.80 14.03
CA MET A 71 -13.17 7.09 12.65
C MET A 71 -14.37 8.06 12.53
N LYS A 72 -14.46 9.13 13.34
CA LYS A 72 -15.61 10.06 13.19
C LYS A 72 -15.61 10.82 11.85
N ALA A 73 -14.43 11.00 11.24
CA ALA A 73 -14.23 11.46 9.87
C ALA A 73 -12.74 11.29 9.50
N PRO A 74 -12.27 10.05 9.20
CA PRO A 74 -10.88 9.85 8.80
C PRO A 74 -10.58 10.67 7.54
N PHE A 75 -9.46 11.38 7.54
CA PHE A 75 -9.02 12.20 6.42
C PHE A 75 -7.57 11.89 6.10
N VAL A 76 -7.33 11.58 4.83
CA VAL A 76 -5.99 11.55 4.24
C VAL A 76 -6.07 12.20 2.87
N SER A 77 -5.13 13.10 2.59
CA SER A 77 -5.10 13.76 1.28
C SER A 77 -4.42 12.84 0.24
N PRO A 78 -4.79 12.91 -1.05
CA PRO A 78 -4.06 12.22 -2.12
C PRO A 78 -2.54 12.52 -2.11
N ARG A 79 -2.15 13.74 -1.73
CA ARG A 79 -0.73 14.14 -1.59
C ARG A 79 0.02 13.33 -0.53
N ALA A 80 -0.64 12.93 0.55
CA ALA A 80 -0.03 12.16 1.64
C ALA A 80 0.37 10.73 1.17
N HIS A 81 -0.40 10.13 0.27
CA HIS A 81 -0.04 8.85 -0.36
C HIS A 81 1.31 8.91 -1.06
N VAL A 82 1.53 9.95 -1.86
CA VAL A 82 2.81 10.19 -2.54
C VAL A 82 3.90 10.56 -1.53
N ARG A 83 3.56 11.40 -0.54
CA ARG A 83 4.50 11.89 0.47
C ARG A 83 5.15 10.76 1.25
N SER A 84 4.41 9.70 1.58
CA SER A 84 4.98 8.55 2.27
C SER A 84 6.12 7.88 1.47
N ILE A 85 6.02 7.79 0.14
CA ILE A 85 7.11 7.27 -0.70
C ILE A 85 8.28 8.26 -0.78
N GLU A 86 8.01 9.55 -0.95
CA GLU A 86 9.06 10.58 -0.95
C GLU A 86 9.88 10.58 0.34
N LEU A 87 9.23 10.44 1.49
CA LEU A 87 9.90 10.34 2.79
C LEU A 87 10.80 9.11 2.90
N LEU A 88 10.42 7.97 2.31
CA LEU A 88 11.33 6.82 2.23
C LEU A 88 12.57 7.14 1.40
N LEU A 89 12.40 7.79 0.24
CA LEU A 89 13.51 8.22 -0.62
C LEU A 89 14.43 9.21 0.11
N GLU A 90 13.85 10.20 0.79
CA GLU A 90 14.57 11.19 1.61
C GLU A 90 15.35 10.53 2.75
N SER A 91 14.87 9.39 3.28
CA SER A 91 15.58 8.60 4.29
C SER A 91 16.82 7.86 3.76
N GLY A 92 17.09 7.95 2.45
CA GLY A 92 18.20 7.28 1.77
C GLY A 92 17.82 5.93 1.15
N LEU A 93 16.54 5.60 1.04
CA LEU A 93 16.12 4.43 0.28
C LEU A 93 16.41 4.66 -1.21
N PRO A 94 17.05 3.71 -1.92
CA PRO A 94 17.14 3.77 -3.37
C PRO A 94 15.76 3.85 -4.02
N ARG A 95 15.68 4.43 -5.22
CA ARG A 95 14.43 4.46 -5.98
C ARG A 95 13.88 3.03 -6.14
N PRO A 96 12.62 2.77 -5.72
CA PRO A 96 12.02 1.44 -5.88
C PRO A 96 11.93 1.04 -7.35
N ALA A 97 12.11 -0.25 -7.61
CA ALA A 97 11.83 -0.85 -8.91
C ALA A 97 10.33 -0.94 -9.17
N ALA A 98 9.52 -1.14 -8.12
CA ALA A 98 8.06 -1.23 -8.21
C ALA A 98 7.39 -0.99 -6.84
N LEU A 99 6.06 -0.88 -6.85
CA LEU A 99 5.21 -0.80 -5.67
C LEU A 99 4.25 -2.00 -5.60
N ILE A 100 3.85 -2.40 -4.39
CA ILE A 100 2.79 -3.40 -4.15
C ILE A 100 1.76 -2.89 -3.16
N ALA A 101 0.53 -3.40 -3.26
CA ALA A 101 -0.47 -3.23 -2.21
C ALA A 101 -0.14 -4.11 -0.98
N SER A 102 -0.56 -3.69 0.20
CA SER A 102 -0.42 -4.51 1.41
C SER A 102 -1.40 -5.67 1.50
N GLU A 103 -2.53 -5.61 0.82
CA GLU A 103 -3.63 -6.58 0.95
C GLU A 103 -4.55 -6.57 -0.26
N CYS A 104 -5.36 -7.63 -0.38
CA CYS A 104 -6.56 -7.67 -1.21
C CYS A 104 -7.80 -7.47 -0.32
N GLY A 105 -8.16 -6.21 -0.10
CA GLY A 105 -9.40 -5.80 0.57
C GLY A 105 -10.05 -4.67 -0.22
N SER A 106 -11.32 -4.35 0.08
CA SER A 106 -12.19 -3.48 -0.71
C SER A 106 -11.47 -2.26 -1.31
N GLY A 107 -11.00 -1.33 -0.47
CA GLY A 107 -10.14 -0.23 -0.92
C GLY A 107 -8.64 -0.49 -0.80
N GLY A 108 -8.23 -1.56 -0.10
CA GLY A 108 -6.81 -1.86 0.11
C GLY A 108 -6.08 -2.26 -1.18
N ILE A 109 -6.80 -2.81 -2.15
CA ILE A 109 -6.26 -3.33 -3.40
C ILE A 109 -5.69 -2.26 -4.34
N VAL A 110 -6.16 -1.02 -4.23
CA VAL A 110 -5.66 0.11 -5.05
C VAL A 110 -4.50 0.84 -4.38
N ASN A 111 -4.06 0.41 -3.20
CA ASN A 111 -2.92 1.03 -2.53
C ASN A 111 -1.68 0.97 -3.43
N GLY A 112 -1.08 2.14 -3.66
CA GLY A 112 0.08 2.28 -4.52
C GLY A 112 -0.25 2.78 -5.92
N TRP A 113 -1.50 2.75 -6.39
CA TRP A 113 -1.85 3.17 -7.76
C TRP A 113 -1.54 4.63 -8.01
N LEU A 114 -2.00 5.52 -7.12
CA LEU A 114 -1.73 6.96 -7.25
C LEU A 114 -0.23 7.26 -7.14
N GLN A 115 0.47 6.60 -6.20
CA GLN A 115 1.91 6.74 -6.04
C GLN A 115 2.66 6.29 -7.30
N ALA A 116 2.26 5.15 -7.87
CA ALA A 116 2.82 4.58 -9.09
C ALA A 116 2.62 5.52 -10.29
N ALA A 117 1.41 6.05 -10.47
CA ALA A 117 1.08 7.01 -11.53
C ALA A 117 1.95 8.27 -11.44
N ILE A 118 2.03 8.89 -10.26
CA ILE A 118 2.77 10.14 -10.05
C ILE A 118 4.28 9.95 -10.16
N LEU A 119 4.81 8.86 -9.60
CA LEU A 119 6.25 8.62 -9.57
C LEU A 119 6.76 7.94 -10.84
N GLY A 120 5.88 7.48 -11.74
CA GLY A 120 6.27 6.71 -12.93
C GLY A 120 6.89 5.36 -12.56
N LEU A 121 6.28 4.66 -11.59
CA LEU A 121 6.68 3.33 -11.15
C LEU A 121 5.64 2.29 -11.58
N PRO A 122 6.03 1.04 -11.87
CA PRO A 122 5.06 -0.03 -12.05
C PRO A 122 4.51 -0.52 -10.72
N LEU A 123 3.32 -1.14 -10.78
CA LEU A 123 2.77 -1.99 -9.74
C LEU A 123 3.15 -3.44 -10.01
N VAL A 124 3.19 -4.25 -8.97
CA VAL A 124 3.40 -5.69 -9.09
C VAL A 124 2.21 -6.44 -8.50
N ASP A 125 1.76 -7.47 -9.21
CA ASP A 125 0.76 -8.41 -8.74
C ASP A 125 1.38 -9.42 -7.77
N ALA A 126 1.77 -8.93 -6.60
CA ALA A 126 2.23 -9.70 -5.46
C ALA A 126 1.99 -8.92 -4.16
N PRO A 127 0.72 -8.66 -3.80
CA PRO A 127 0.40 -8.03 -2.51
C PRO A 127 0.92 -8.90 -1.36
N CYS A 128 1.04 -8.33 -0.16
CA CYS A 128 1.63 -9.06 0.98
C CYS A 128 0.82 -10.31 1.37
N ASN A 129 -0.47 -10.33 1.05
CA ASN A 129 -1.37 -11.48 1.18
C ASN A 129 -2.61 -11.29 0.28
N GLY A 130 -3.40 -12.35 0.10
CA GLY A 130 -4.59 -12.35 -0.77
C GLY A 130 -5.92 -12.03 -0.07
N ARG A 131 -5.89 -11.35 1.09
CA ARG A 131 -7.09 -10.99 1.90
C ARG A 131 -6.87 -9.66 2.62
N ALA A 132 -7.91 -9.08 3.22
CA ALA A 132 -7.74 -8.01 4.19
C ALA A 132 -7.15 -8.53 5.52
N HIS A 133 -6.49 -7.67 6.30
CA HIS A 133 -5.94 -8.09 7.59
C HIS A 133 -5.97 -7.02 8.71
N PRO A 134 -6.22 -7.43 9.98
CA PRO A 134 -6.32 -6.50 11.10
C PRO A 134 -4.97 -6.08 11.70
N THR A 135 -3.91 -6.88 11.56
CA THR A 135 -2.62 -6.62 12.20
C THR A 135 -1.48 -6.43 11.20
N PRO A 136 -0.50 -5.55 11.49
CA PRO A 136 0.60 -5.28 10.58
C PRO A 136 1.48 -6.50 10.30
N GLU A 137 1.58 -7.44 11.24
CA GLU A 137 2.33 -8.69 11.10
C GLU A 137 1.80 -9.52 9.93
N MET A 138 0.48 -9.60 9.77
CA MET A 138 -0.16 -10.33 8.68
C MET A 138 0.16 -9.71 7.31
N GLY A 139 0.30 -8.38 7.25
CA GLY A 139 0.68 -7.63 6.06
C GLY A 139 2.18 -7.33 5.95
N SER A 140 3.02 -8.16 6.57
CA SER A 140 4.48 -8.00 6.59
C SER A 140 5.23 -9.14 5.91
N MET A 141 4.53 -10.12 5.31
CA MET A 141 5.16 -11.28 4.63
C MET A 141 6.13 -12.07 5.53
N GLY A 142 5.94 -12.05 6.85
CA GLY A 142 6.83 -12.73 7.80
C GLY A 142 8.07 -11.93 8.21
N LEU A 143 8.24 -10.69 7.73
CA LEU A 143 9.40 -9.84 8.09
C LEU A 143 9.54 -9.58 9.59
N HIS A 144 8.44 -9.62 10.34
CA HIS A 144 8.45 -9.49 11.81
C HIS A 144 9.15 -10.66 12.51
N LEU A 145 9.31 -11.80 11.83
CA LEU A 145 10.01 -12.99 12.34
C LEU A 145 11.50 -13.00 11.95
N ALA A 146 11.94 -12.11 11.07
CA ALA A 146 13.32 -12.00 10.63
C ALA A 146 14.11 -11.09 11.60
N PRO A 147 14.99 -11.62 12.47
CA PRO A 147 15.62 -10.84 13.53
C PRO A 147 16.52 -9.72 13.00
N GLU A 148 17.14 -9.96 11.84
CA GLU A 148 18.04 -9.02 11.17
C GLU A 148 17.29 -7.96 10.35
N TYR A 149 15.98 -8.13 10.13
CA TYR A 149 15.22 -7.17 9.36
C TYR A 149 14.86 -5.94 10.19
N GLN A 150 15.36 -4.79 9.74
CA GLN A 150 14.97 -3.48 10.28
C GLN A 150 13.92 -2.88 9.37
N ALA A 151 12.68 -2.80 9.87
CA ALA A 151 11.60 -2.16 9.16
C ALA A 151 11.92 -0.68 8.95
N VAL A 152 11.58 -0.17 7.77
CA VAL A 152 11.51 1.27 7.50
C VAL A 152 10.09 1.56 7.06
N GLN A 153 9.40 2.42 7.81
CA GLN A 153 8.03 2.81 7.50
C GLN A 153 7.93 4.33 7.50
N ALA A 154 7.48 4.88 6.39
CA ALA A 154 7.16 6.28 6.26
C ALA A 154 5.64 6.46 6.22
N PHE A 155 5.17 7.54 6.81
CA PHE A 155 3.74 7.85 6.86
C PHE A 155 3.51 9.35 6.68
N ALA A 156 2.32 9.69 6.19
CA ALA A 156 1.82 11.05 6.14
C ALA A 156 0.30 11.04 6.22
N GLY A 157 -0.29 12.06 6.85
CA GLY A 157 -1.74 12.21 6.92
C GLY A 157 -2.18 13.07 8.11
N GLY A 158 -3.48 13.12 8.35
CA GLY A 158 -4.11 14.14 9.19
C GLY A 158 -4.57 15.34 8.39
N ASP A 159 -5.46 16.14 8.97
CA ASP A 159 -6.09 17.30 8.35
C ASP A 159 -5.27 18.57 8.65
N PRO A 160 -4.61 19.17 7.65
CA PRO A 160 -3.85 20.41 7.83
C PRO A 160 -4.72 21.57 8.32
N THR A 161 -6.01 21.60 7.97
CA THR A 161 -6.94 22.67 8.37
C THR A 161 -7.29 22.60 9.85
N GLN A 162 -7.16 21.40 10.45
CA GLN A 162 -7.33 21.17 11.88
C GLN A 162 -6.00 21.13 12.65
N GLY A 163 -4.87 21.36 11.96
CA GLY A 163 -3.53 21.30 12.56
C GLY A 163 -3.12 19.90 13.02
N THR A 164 -3.77 18.84 12.50
CA THR A 164 -3.46 17.45 12.89
C THR A 164 -2.50 16.75 11.92
N TYR A 165 -2.09 17.42 10.84
CA TYR A 165 -1.16 16.84 9.87
C TYR A 165 0.18 16.49 10.52
N ILE A 166 0.60 15.24 10.33
CA ILE A 166 1.94 14.76 10.67
C ILE A 166 2.49 13.94 9.52
N GLU A 167 3.82 13.87 9.48
CA GLU A 167 4.54 12.98 8.60
C GLU A 167 5.84 12.55 9.27
N GLY A 168 6.35 11.37 8.91
CA GLY A 168 7.56 10.86 9.54
C GLY A 168 8.06 9.57 8.94
N VAL A 169 9.27 9.19 9.35
CA VAL A 169 9.91 7.91 9.04
C VAL A 169 10.36 7.26 10.32
N LEU A 170 9.95 6.02 10.54
CA LEU A 170 10.34 5.21 11.68
C LEU A 170 11.15 4.00 11.24
N ARG A 171 12.14 3.63 12.06
CA ARG A 171 13.02 2.48 11.85
C ARG A 171 13.08 1.62 13.10
N GLY A 172 13.04 0.30 12.92
CA GLY A 172 13.11 -0.64 14.04
C GLY A 172 12.44 -1.98 13.74
N ASN A 173 12.05 -2.70 14.79
CA ASN A 173 11.28 -3.94 14.64
C ASN A 173 9.91 -3.67 13.98
N VAL A 174 9.46 -4.58 13.11
CA VAL A 174 8.21 -4.45 12.34
C VAL A 174 7.00 -4.22 13.26
N THR A 175 6.83 -5.01 14.31
CA THR A 175 5.70 -4.90 15.24
C THR A 175 5.74 -3.56 15.97
N THR A 176 6.89 -3.19 16.52
CA THR A 176 7.05 -1.93 17.26
C THR A 176 6.77 -0.71 16.38
N VAL A 177 7.38 -0.65 15.20
CA VAL A 177 7.20 0.47 14.28
C VAL A 177 5.75 0.56 13.81
N SER A 178 5.15 -0.57 13.44
CA SER A 178 3.75 -0.55 12.96
C SER A 178 2.77 -0.16 14.06
N ALA A 179 3.05 -0.52 15.32
CA ALA A 179 2.25 -0.09 16.47
C ALA A 179 2.33 1.43 16.67
N MET A 180 3.52 2.02 16.51
CA MET A 180 3.68 3.49 16.55
C MET A 180 2.93 4.19 15.43
N VAL A 181 3.05 3.73 14.18
CA VAL A 181 2.30 4.32 13.05
C VAL A 181 0.78 4.22 13.27
N ARG A 182 0.29 3.11 13.85
CA ARG A 182 -1.12 2.97 14.20
C ARG A 182 -1.54 3.95 15.31
N GLN A 183 -0.68 4.17 16.30
CA GLN A 183 -0.93 5.15 17.36
C GLN A 183 -0.98 6.58 16.78
N ASP A 184 -0.07 6.90 15.88
CA ASP A 184 -0.05 8.17 15.14
C ASP A 184 -1.36 8.37 14.34
N ALA A 185 -1.85 7.32 13.67
CA ALA A 185 -3.15 7.36 13.00
C ALA A 185 -4.31 7.67 13.98
N CYS A 186 -4.28 7.15 15.20
CA CYS A 186 -5.27 7.47 16.23
C CYS A 186 -5.21 8.93 16.70
N ILE A 187 -4.02 9.54 16.69
CA ILE A 187 -3.81 10.94 17.09
C ILE A 187 -4.36 11.90 16.03
N VAL A 188 -4.16 11.60 14.75
CA VAL A 188 -4.44 12.56 13.67
C VAL A 188 -5.84 12.50 13.07
N GLY A 189 -6.71 11.64 13.58
CA GLY A 189 -8.11 11.56 13.17
C GLY A 189 -8.51 10.26 12.45
N GLY A 190 -7.62 9.26 12.40
CA GLY A 190 -8.01 7.88 12.15
C GLY A 190 -7.46 7.22 10.89
N LEU A 191 -6.67 7.91 10.06
CA LEU A 191 -6.07 7.35 8.85
C LEU A 191 -4.73 8.02 8.51
N LEU A 192 -3.74 7.20 8.14
CA LEU A 192 -2.46 7.61 7.57
C LEU A 192 -2.20 6.84 6.29
N ALA A 193 -1.62 7.51 5.29
CA ALA A 193 -1.02 6.81 4.15
C ALA A 193 0.39 6.37 4.52
N VAL A 194 0.73 5.12 4.21
CA VAL A 194 1.97 4.49 4.65
C VAL A 194 2.68 3.82 3.49
N ALA A 195 3.99 4.05 3.41
CA ALA A 195 4.91 3.30 2.57
C ALA A 195 5.87 2.57 3.48
N ARG A 196 5.98 1.25 3.34
CA ARG A 196 6.69 0.42 4.32
C ARG A 196 7.39 -0.76 3.69
N ASN A 197 8.23 -1.36 4.54
CA ASN A 197 8.83 -2.66 4.36
C ASN A 197 9.53 -2.83 3.00
N PRO A 198 10.51 -1.96 2.64
CA PRO A 198 11.29 -2.17 1.44
C PRO A 198 12.00 -3.52 1.50
N VAL A 199 11.84 -4.32 0.45
CA VAL A 199 12.41 -5.66 0.33
C VAL A 199 12.79 -5.95 -1.12
N LYS A 200 13.63 -6.96 -1.32
CA LYS A 200 14.01 -7.41 -2.66
C LYS A 200 12.85 -8.16 -3.33
N ALA A 201 12.68 -8.00 -4.64
CA ALA A 201 11.66 -8.72 -5.40
C ALA A 201 11.75 -10.26 -5.23
N GLY A 202 12.97 -10.82 -5.10
CA GLY A 202 13.15 -12.25 -4.82
C GLY A 202 12.51 -12.70 -3.50
N TYR A 203 12.47 -11.82 -2.48
CA TYR A 203 11.76 -12.12 -1.23
C TYR A 203 10.25 -12.19 -1.44
N LEU A 204 9.68 -11.29 -2.27
CA LEU A 204 8.25 -11.31 -2.59
C LEU A 204 7.86 -12.58 -3.34
N GLN A 205 8.71 -13.09 -4.23
CA GLN A 205 8.44 -14.32 -4.98
C GLN A 205 8.16 -15.51 -4.05
N GLU A 206 8.81 -15.55 -2.90
CA GLU A 206 8.68 -16.63 -1.92
C GLU A 206 7.64 -16.36 -0.83
N ASN A 207 7.39 -15.09 -0.48
CA ASN A 207 6.68 -14.72 0.76
C ASN A 207 5.41 -13.85 0.55
N ALA A 208 5.19 -13.32 -0.65
CA ALA A 208 3.99 -12.54 -0.98
C ALA A 208 2.85 -13.43 -1.49
N ALA A 209 1.79 -12.84 -2.05
CA ALA A 209 0.71 -13.55 -2.74
C ALA A 209 0.68 -13.20 -4.25
N PRO A 210 1.61 -13.72 -5.07
CA PRO A 210 1.60 -13.49 -6.51
C PRO A 210 0.28 -13.88 -7.16
N GLY A 211 -0.25 -13.02 -8.04
CA GLY A 211 -1.49 -13.27 -8.79
C GLY A 211 -2.78 -12.88 -8.06
N ALA A 212 -2.72 -12.41 -6.82
CA ALA A 212 -3.91 -12.11 -6.02
C ALA A 212 -4.69 -10.88 -6.53
N ILE A 213 -4.02 -9.89 -7.13
CA ILE A 213 -4.69 -8.73 -7.74
C ILE A 213 -5.41 -9.17 -9.02
N LYS A 214 -4.77 -9.94 -9.89
CA LYS A 214 -5.44 -10.50 -11.07
C LYS A 214 -6.59 -11.44 -10.71
N LEU A 215 -6.47 -12.21 -9.63
CA LEU A 215 -7.59 -13.00 -9.10
C LEU A 215 -8.75 -12.11 -8.68
N ALA A 216 -8.48 -11.02 -7.96
CA ALA A 216 -9.51 -10.07 -7.57
C ALA A 216 -10.19 -9.46 -8.81
N ILE A 217 -9.42 -8.97 -9.78
CA ILE A 217 -9.95 -8.44 -11.04
C ILE A 217 -10.86 -9.47 -11.71
N GLY A 218 -10.44 -10.74 -11.82
CA GLY A 218 -11.27 -11.79 -12.43
C GLY A 218 -12.52 -12.20 -11.65
N LEU A 219 -12.65 -11.79 -10.37
CA LEU A 219 -13.83 -12.02 -9.54
C LEU A 219 -14.85 -10.87 -9.61
N GLY A 220 -14.39 -9.66 -9.96
CA GLY A 220 -15.24 -8.48 -10.13
C GLY A 220 -16.04 -8.54 -11.41
#